data_AF-A0A090V856-F1
#
_entry.id   AF-A0A090V856-F1
#
_cell.length_a   1.000
_cell.length_b   1.000
_cell.length_c   1.000
_cell.angle_alpha   90.00
_cell.angle_beta   90.00
_cell.angle_gamma   90.00
#
_symmetry.space_group_name_H-M   'P 1'
#
loop_
_entity.id
_entity.type
_entity.pdbx_description
1 polymer ?
#
loop_
_entity_poly.entity_id
_entity_poly.type
_entity_poly.pdbx_seq_one_letter_code
_entity_poly.pdbx_strand_id
1 'polypeptide(L)'
;MDIVGVHKDGSYSYLLVKDFPITAKGQINWWLKNSKMLKNHYDIPKPDSDGDFGIVVWDFGEGYKEQGDESKDDRFCFADFKSPKNCIDKNMMLYITYTKSSGISFITHNEEYRINKKGELVKDGSD
;
A
#
# COMPACT_ATOMS: atom_id res chain seq x y z
N MET A 1 -5.08 12.69 8.35
CA MET A 1 -4.95 11.44 7.59
C MET A 1 -6.05 10.52 8.03
N ASP A 2 -6.85 10.06 7.08
CA ASP A 2 -7.95 9.13 7.31
C ASP A 2 -7.82 7.90 6.41
N ILE A 3 -8.17 6.73 6.94
CA ILE A 3 -8.36 5.51 6.15
C ILE A 3 -9.85 5.48 5.76
N VAL A 4 -10.12 5.56 4.46
CA VAL A 4 -11.49 5.69 3.93
C VAL A 4 -11.99 4.39 3.29
N GLY A 5 -11.09 3.46 2.99
CA GLY A 5 -11.42 2.17 2.41
C GLY A 5 -10.28 1.17 2.57
N VAL A 6 -10.65 -0.11 2.62
CA VAL A 6 -9.70 -1.23 2.67
C VAL A 6 -10.25 -2.35 1.78
N HIS A 7 -9.44 -2.78 0.82
CA HIS A 7 -9.74 -3.89 -0.08
C HIS A 7 -8.69 -4.99 0.06
N LYS A 8 -9.07 -6.23 -0.23
CA LYS A 8 -8.16 -7.38 -0.11
C LYS A 8 -8.28 -8.30 -1.32
N ASP A 9 -7.15 -8.79 -1.78
CA ASP A 9 -7.07 -9.81 -2.82
C ASP A 9 -5.90 -10.76 -2.56
N GLY A 10 -6.19 -12.00 -2.15
CA GLY A 10 -5.17 -12.96 -1.73
C GLY A 10 -4.29 -12.43 -0.59
N SER A 11 -2.97 -12.37 -0.84
CA SER A 11 -1.95 -11.80 0.06
C SER A 11 -1.71 -10.30 -0.14
N TYR A 12 -2.46 -9.67 -1.06
CA TYR A 12 -2.47 -8.24 -1.26
C TYR A 12 -3.58 -7.56 -0.45
N SER A 13 -3.27 -6.38 0.05
CA SER A 13 -4.23 -5.47 0.67
C SER A 13 -4.04 -4.06 0.12
N TYR A 14 -5.14 -3.35 -0.06
CA TYR A 14 -5.16 -2.01 -0.63
C TYR A 14 -5.81 -1.05 0.37
N LEU A 15 -5.04 -0.09 0.89
CA LEU A 15 -5.55 0.95 1.78
C LEU A 15 -5.82 2.21 0.98
N LEU A 16 -7.03 2.74 1.11
CA LEU A 16 -7.42 4.02 0.52
C LEU A 16 -7.33 5.07 1.61
N VAL A 17 -6.55 6.12 1.36
CA VAL A 17 -6.26 7.15 2.36
C VAL A 17 -6.51 8.56 1.84
N LYS A 18 -6.80 9.48 2.76
CA LYS A 18 -6.78 10.94 2.54
C LYS A 18 -5.77 11.60 3.47
N ASP A 19 -5.21 12.73 3.05
CA ASP A 19 -4.21 13.51 3.79
C ASP A 19 -3.04 12.66 4.30
N PHE A 20 -2.53 11.78 3.44
CA PHE A 20 -1.40 10.90 3.75
C PHE A 20 -0.07 11.67 3.70
N PRO A 21 0.94 11.30 4.50
CA PRO A 21 2.26 11.92 4.40
C PRO A 21 2.82 11.85 2.97
N ILE A 22 3.39 12.96 2.52
CA ILE A 22 3.92 13.10 1.15
C ILE A 22 5.42 12.76 1.06
N THR A 23 6.14 12.78 2.19
CA THR A 23 7.57 12.43 2.21
C THR A 23 7.75 10.94 2.49
N ALA A 24 8.73 10.30 1.84
CA ALA A 24 9.00 8.87 2.04
C ALA A 24 9.18 8.50 3.52
N LYS A 25 9.98 9.29 4.26
CA LYS A 25 10.15 9.12 5.70
C LYS A 25 8.83 9.24 6.47
N GLY A 26 7.96 10.18 6.09
CA GLY A 26 6.64 10.34 6.70
C GLY A 26 5.74 9.13 6.46
N GLN A 27 5.72 8.60 5.24
CA GLN A 27 4.93 7.44 4.85
C GLN A 27 5.38 6.17 5.61
N ILE A 28 6.69 5.93 5.66
CA ILE A 28 7.28 4.77 6.33
C ILE A 28 7.07 4.86 7.84
N ASN A 29 7.32 6.03 8.45
CA ASN A 29 7.08 6.23 9.88
C ASN A 29 5.60 6.04 10.24
N TRP A 30 4.69 6.46 9.37
CA TRP A 30 3.28 6.19 9.57
C TRP A 30 2.99 4.70 9.61
N TRP A 31 3.51 3.92 8.65
CA TRP A 31 3.35 2.46 8.67
C TRP A 31 3.91 1.84 9.95
N LEU A 32 5.16 2.18 10.32
CA LEU A 32 5.82 1.64 11.51
C LEU A 32 5.03 1.92 12.80
N LYS A 33 4.38 3.08 12.89
CA LYS A 33 3.54 3.46 14.04
C LYS A 33 2.18 2.78 14.05
N ASN A 34 1.59 2.49 12.88
CA ASN A 34 0.18 2.10 12.76
C ASN A 34 -0.05 0.65 12.35
N SER A 35 0.98 -0.11 11.96
CA SER A 35 0.87 -1.50 11.51
C SER A 35 0.10 -2.41 12.48
N LYS A 36 0.30 -2.25 13.79
CA LYS A 36 -0.46 -2.99 14.81
C LYS A 36 -1.94 -2.65 14.81
N MET A 37 -2.29 -1.37 14.66
CA MET A 37 -3.68 -0.92 14.54
C MET A 37 -4.30 -1.50 13.26
N LEU A 38 -3.57 -1.46 12.14
CA LEU A 38 -4.02 -2.03 10.88
C LEU A 38 -4.31 -3.52 10.99
N LYS A 39 -3.46 -4.27 11.69
CA LYS A 39 -3.70 -5.70 11.94
C LYS A 39 -4.94 -5.94 12.79
N ASN A 40 -5.13 -5.17 13.85
CA ASN A 40 -6.24 -5.39 14.78
C ASN A 40 -7.61 -4.99 14.20
N HIS A 41 -7.67 -3.90 13.44
CA HIS A 41 -8.95 -3.34 12.95
C HIS A 41 -9.31 -3.81 11.55
N TYR A 42 -8.31 -4.02 10.70
CA TYR A 42 -8.52 -4.35 9.29
C TYR A 42 -7.97 -5.71 8.90
N ASP A 43 -7.29 -6.43 9.81
CA ASP A 43 -6.63 -7.71 9.52
C ASP A 43 -5.65 -7.62 8.33
N ILE A 44 -4.75 -6.63 8.41
CA ILE A 44 -3.66 -6.37 7.44
C ILE A 44 -2.31 -6.25 8.19
N PRO A 45 -1.21 -6.87 7.70
CA PRO A 45 -1.13 -7.71 6.51
C PRO A 45 -1.88 -9.04 6.65
N LYS A 46 -2.20 -9.62 5.50
CA LYS A 46 -2.73 -10.97 5.35
C LYS A 46 -1.72 -11.80 4.55
N PRO A 47 -0.64 -12.29 5.18
CA PRO A 47 0.36 -13.07 4.47
C PRO A 47 -0.22 -14.38 3.92
N ASP A 48 0.35 -14.87 2.83
CA ASP A 48 0.09 -16.22 2.33
C ASP A 48 0.78 -17.30 3.20
N SER A 49 0.73 -18.55 2.73
CA SER A 49 1.32 -19.70 3.42
C SER A 49 2.85 -19.61 3.57
N ASP A 50 3.53 -18.88 2.69
CA ASP A 50 4.98 -18.69 2.75
C ASP A 50 5.37 -17.47 3.60
N GLY A 51 4.38 -16.70 4.04
CA GLY A 51 4.54 -15.50 4.86
C GLY A 51 4.62 -14.22 4.04
N ASP A 52 4.49 -14.31 2.71
CA ASP A 52 4.68 -13.19 1.80
C ASP A 52 3.40 -12.33 1.75
N PHE A 53 3.57 -11.00 1.65
CA PHE A 53 2.45 -10.08 1.54
C PHE A 53 2.80 -8.81 0.76
N GLY A 54 1.75 -8.20 0.22
CA GLY A 54 1.79 -6.88 -0.39
C GLY A 54 0.73 -5.95 0.20
N ILE A 55 1.11 -4.71 0.51
CA ILE A 55 0.18 -3.67 0.95
C ILE A 55 0.42 -2.42 0.13
N VAL A 56 -0.57 -2.03 -0.67
CA VAL A 56 -0.51 -0.79 -1.45
C VAL A 56 -1.38 0.26 -0.78
N VAL A 57 -0.80 1.41 -0.49
CA VAL A 57 -1.50 2.60 0.01
C VAL A 57 -1.75 3.52 -1.17
N TRP A 58 -3.01 3.72 -1.50
CA TRP A 58 -3.48 4.58 -2.58
C TRP A 58 -4.02 5.89 -2.02
N ASP A 59 -3.67 7.00 -2.65
CA ASP A 59 -4.42 8.25 -2.45
C ASP A 59 -5.83 8.07 -3.03
N PHE A 60 -6.83 8.26 -2.18
CA PHE A 60 -8.23 8.08 -2.59
C PHE A 60 -8.72 9.22 -3.49
N GLY A 61 -8.09 10.40 -3.45
CA GLY A 61 -8.44 11.55 -4.27
C GLY A 61 -9.93 11.88 -4.26
N GLU A 62 -10.53 11.88 -5.45
CA GLU A 62 -11.95 12.19 -5.69
C GLU A 62 -12.92 11.04 -5.31
N GLY A 63 -12.38 9.88 -4.92
CA GLY A 63 -13.13 8.71 -4.51
C GLY A 63 -13.36 7.69 -5.61
N TYR A 64 -14.31 6.76 -5.39
CA TYR A 64 -14.58 5.68 -6.33
C TYR A 64 -15.15 6.20 -7.66
N LYS A 65 -14.65 5.61 -8.74
CA LYS A 65 -14.99 5.94 -10.13
C LYS A 65 -15.39 4.67 -10.87
N GLU A 66 -16.07 4.88 -12.00
CA GLU A 66 -16.35 3.79 -12.93
C GLU A 66 -15.08 3.29 -13.61
N GLN A 67 -15.09 2.09 -14.16
CA GLN A 67 -13.97 1.62 -14.99
C GLN A 67 -13.72 2.65 -16.10
N GLY A 68 -12.47 3.09 -16.21
CA GLY A 68 -12.06 4.02 -17.27
C GLY A 68 -11.92 3.30 -18.61
N ASP A 69 -11.68 4.07 -19.66
CA ASP A 69 -11.14 3.52 -20.91
C ASP A 69 -9.67 3.16 -20.65
N GLU A 70 -9.31 1.87 -20.65
CA GLU A 70 -7.95 1.41 -20.32
C GLU A 70 -6.86 2.07 -21.19
N SER A 71 -7.20 2.58 -22.37
CA SER A 71 -6.25 3.29 -23.25
C SER A 71 -6.02 4.76 -22.88
N LYS A 72 -6.80 5.33 -21.96
CA LYS A 72 -6.79 6.76 -21.59
C LYS A 72 -6.72 7.00 -20.09
N ASP A 73 -7.52 6.24 -19.34
CA ASP A 73 -7.72 6.37 -17.89
C ASP A 73 -7.50 5.00 -17.24
N ASP A 74 -6.22 4.61 -17.12
CA ASP A 74 -5.85 3.36 -16.45
C ASP A 74 -6.14 3.45 -14.95
N ARG A 75 -7.30 2.93 -14.54
CA ARG A 75 -7.79 2.92 -13.16
C ARG A 75 -7.53 1.58 -12.49
N PHE A 76 -7.33 1.59 -11.18
CA PHE A 76 -7.23 0.38 -10.39
C PHE A 76 -8.62 -0.01 -9.87
N CYS A 77 -9.12 -1.19 -10.26
CA CYS A 77 -10.44 -1.68 -9.88
C CYS A 77 -10.33 -2.81 -8.85
N PHE A 78 -11.17 -2.77 -7.82
CA PHE A 78 -11.19 -3.76 -6.75
C PHE A 78 -12.14 -4.91 -7.08
N ALA A 79 -11.66 -6.15 -6.98
CA ALA A 79 -12.46 -7.35 -7.27
C ALA A 79 -13.51 -7.65 -6.19
N ASP A 80 -13.27 -7.22 -4.94
CA ASP A 80 -14.17 -7.40 -3.81
C ASP A 80 -15.27 -6.32 -3.73
N PHE A 81 -15.30 -5.38 -4.68
CA PHE A 81 -16.25 -4.26 -4.69
C PHE A 81 -17.06 -4.21 -5.99
N LYS A 82 -18.38 -4.03 -5.85
CA LYS A 82 -19.32 -4.20 -6.96
C LYS A 82 -19.26 -3.02 -7.95
N SER A 83 -19.12 -3.34 -9.23
CA SER A 83 -19.25 -2.41 -10.37
C SER A 83 -20.62 -1.71 -10.40
N PRO A 84 -20.74 -0.52 -11.04
CA PRO A 84 -19.77 0.10 -11.95
C PRO A 84 -18.69 0.93 -11.26
N LYS A 85 -18.95 1.50 -10.07
CA LYS A 85 -18.02 2.41 -9.37
C LYS A 85 -17.10 1.69 -8.40
N ASN A 86 -16.30 0.75 -8.91
CA ASN A 86 -15.38 -0.05 -8.10
C ASN A 86 -13.90 0.24 -8.34
N CYS A 87 -13.58 1.38 -8.96
CA CYS A 87 -12.23 1.74 -9.33
C CYS A 87 -11.78 3.05 -8.69
N ILE A 88 -10.47 3.30 -8.69
CA ILE A 88 -9.84 4.56 -8.30
C ILE A 88 -8.77 4.96 -9.33
N ASP A 89 -8.39 6.23 -9.33
CA ASP A 89 -7.22 6.66 -10.12
C ASP A 89 -5.94 6.06 -9.51
N LYS A 90 -5.00 5.67 -10.36
CA LYS A 90 -3.73 5.07 -9.93
C LYS A 90 -2.77 6.12 -9.39
N ASN A 91 -2.91 6.45 -8.11
CA ASN A 91 -1.96 7.31 -7.39
C ASN A 91 -1.37 6.58 -6.17
N MET A 92 -0.32 5.77 -6.41
CA MET A 92 0.32 4.95 -5.38
C MET A 92 1.19 5.84 -4.49
N MET A 93 0.91 5.83 -3.19
CA MET A 93 1.69 6.60 -2.21
C MET A 93 2.81 5.77 -1.61
N LEU A 94 2.51 4.53 -1.21
CA LEU A 94 3.46 3.63 -0.55
C LEU A 94 3.09 2.18 -0.87
N TYR A 95 4.06 1.38 -1.25
CA TYR A 95 3.95 -0.07 -1.33
C TYR A 95 4.85 -0.72 -0.27
N ILE A 96 4.24 -1.45 0.66
CA ILE A 96 4.95 -2.26 1.65
C ILE A 96 4.87 -3.71 1.20
N THR A 97 6.02 -4.36 1.06
CA THR A 97 6.07 -5.79 0.76
C THR A 97 6.98 -6.50 1.74
N TYR A 98 6.67 -7.75 2.03
CA TYR A 98 7.56 -8.66 2.70
C TYR A 98 7.69 -9.91 1.86
N THR A 99 8.92 -10.36 1.68
CA THR A 99 9.18 -11.72 1.24
C THR A 99 10.14 -12.39 2.21
N LYS A 100 10.09 -13.72 2.28
CA LYS A 100 11.05 -14.48 3.09
C LYS A 100 12.52 -14.23 2.72
N SER A 101 12.81 -13.90 1.45
CA SER A 101 14.19 -13.69 0.96
C SER A 101 14.69 -12.26 1.18
N SER A 102 13.84 -11.25 0.97
CA SER A 102 14.22 -9.83 1.06
C SER A 102 13.91 -9.19 2.42
N GLY A 103 13.06 -9.82 3.24
CA GLY A 103 12.46 -9.15 4.38
C GLY A 103 11.49 -8.05 3.92
N ILE A 104 11.27 -7.06 4.80
CA ILE A 104 10.35 -5.95 4.53
C ILE A 104 11.02 -4.86 3.68
N SER A 105 10.32 -4.43 2.63
CA SER A 105 10.69 -3.30 1.78
C SER A 105 9.56 -2.26 1.75
N PHE A 106 9.95 -1.00 1.60
CA PHE A 106 9.07 0.15 1.45
C PHE A 106 9.39 0.86 0.15
N ILE A 107 8.47 0.80 -0.80
CA ILE A 107 8.62 1.40 -2.12
C ILE A 107 7.69 2.61 -2.18
N THR A 108 8.28 3.77 -2.23
CA THR A 108 7.58 5.05 -2.43
C THR A 108 7.62 5.41 -3.91
N HIS A 109 7.11 6.58 -4.29
CA HIS A 109 7.10 7.00 -5.70
C HIS A 109 8.50 7.01 -6.35
N ASN A 110 9.54 7.39 -5.61
CA ASN A 110 10.89 7.57 -6.16
C ASN A 110 11.98 6.78 -5.43
N GLU A 111 11.67 6.18 -4.28
CA GLU A 111 12.68 5.66 -3.37
C GLU A 111 12.23 4.32 -2.80
N GLU A 112 13.15 3.35 -2.76
CA GLU A 112 12.98 2.09 -2.05
C GLU A 112 13.80 2.13 -0.76
N TYR A 113 13.23 1.59 0.31
CA TYR A 113 13.90 1.43 1.59
C TYR A 113 13.73 0.01 2.11
N ARG A 114 14.70 -0.44 2.91
CA ARG A 114 14.68 -1.73 3.60
C ARG A 114 15.12 -1.58 5.04
N ILE A 115 14.80 -2.59 5.86
CA ILE A 115 15.35 -2.71 7.21
C ILE A 115 16.60 -3.60 7.13
N ASN A 116 17.76 -3.04 7.47
CA ASN A 116 19.01 -3.80 7.47
C ASN A 116 19.07 -4.77 8.67
N LYS A 117 20.12 -5.60 8.74
CA LYS A 117 20.30 -6.57 9.84
C LYS A 117 20.41 -5.95 11.23
N LYS A 118 20.70 -4.64 11.34
CA LYS A 118 20.75 -3.89 12.60
C LYS A 118 19.38 -3.32 13.00
N GLY A 119 18.35 -3.51 12.19
CA GLY A 119 17.03 -2.93 12.42
C GLY A 119 16.90 -1.48 11.96
N GLU A 120 17.84 -0.99 11.16
CA GLU A 120 17.86 0.41 10.69
C GLU A 120 17.19 0.52 9.31
N LEU A 121 16.44 1.59 9.11
CA LEU A 121 15.87 1.95 7.81
C LEU A 121 16.97 2.52 6.92
N VAL A 122 17.26 1.84 5.81
CA VAL A 122 18.25 2.24 4.81
C VAL A 122 17.59 2.38 3.45
N LYS A 123 18.04 3.34 2.64
CA LYS A 123 17.57 3.52 1.26
C LYS A 123 18.32 2.55 0.35
N ASP A 124 17.59 1.75 -0.42
CA ASP A 124 18.17 0.80 -1.38
C ASP A 124 18.84 1.58 -2.52
N GLY A 125 20.10 1.25 -2.84
CA GLY A 125 20.93 2.00 -3.80
C GLY A 125 21.80 3.11 -3.21
N SER A 126 22.04 3.13 -1.90
CA SER A 126 23.10 3.95 -1.28
C SER A 126 24.31 3.05 -1.01
N ASP A 127 25.22 2.95 -1.97
CA ASP A 127 26.62 2.53 -1.74
C ASP A 127 27.41 3.65 -1.03
#